data_AF-A0A8T7GK43-F1
#
_entry.id   AF-A0A8T7GK43-F1
#
_cell.length_a   1.000
_cell.length_b   1.000
_cell.length_c   1.000
_cell.angle_alpha   90.00
_cell.angle_beta   90.00
_cell.angle_gamma   90.00
#
_symmetry.space_group_name_H-M   'P 1'
#
loop_
_entity.id
_entity.type
_entity.pdbx_description
1 polymer ?
#
loop_
_entity_poly.entity_id
_entity_poly.type
_entity_poly.pdbx_seq_one_letter_code
_entity_poly.pdbx_strand_id
1 'polypeptide(L)' 'MSSSNDEKTFESNMAQKIALVVLSMPDGKKYEIPLPSKIFSSGREGFYSQIPSFVYNNEVYGGQIQVWKKGK' A
#
# COMPACT_ATOMS: atom_id res chain seq x y z
N MET A 1 -18.88 -38.21 0.00
CA MET A 1 -18.13 -37.44 -1.01
C MET A 1 -17.48 -36.28 -0.29
N SER A 2 -16.22 -36.47 0.07
CA SER A 2 -15.40 -35.47 0.74
C SER A 2 -14.83 -34.53 -0.31
N SER A 3 -15.08 -33.24 -0.18
CA SER A 3 -14.32 -32.20 -0.86
C SER A 3 -13.90 -31.18 0.19
N SER A 4 -12.81 -31.50 0.88
CA SER A 4 -11.95 -30.54 1.55
C SER A 4 -10.76 -30.27 0.64
N ASN A 5 -10.18 -29.07 0.79
CA ASN A 5 -8.90 -28.58 0.23
C ASN A 5 -9.09 -27.72 -1.05
N ASP A 6 -8.57 -26.50 -1.18
CA ASP A 6 -7.43 -25.86 -0.53
C ASP A 6 -7.65 -24.33 -0.42
N GLU A 7 -7.72 -23.83 0.82
CA GLU A 7 -7.47 -22.42 1.12
C GLU A 7 -5.95 -22.22 1.02
N LYS A 8 -5.44 -21.87 -0.18
CA LYS A 8 -4.03 -21.51 -0.38
C LYS A 8 -3.75 -20.15 0.24
N THR A 9 -3.62 -20.12 1.55
CA THR A 9 -2.86 -19.09 2.25
C THR A 9 -1.40 -19.30 1.87
N PHE A 10 -0.96 -18.63 0.81
CA PHE A 10 0.46 -18.48 0.51
C PHE A 10 1.08 -17.66 1.65
N GLU A 11 1.58 -18.35 2.68
CA GLU A 11 2.55 -17.80 3.61
C GLU A 11 3.82 -17.44 2.82
N SER A 12 3.87 -16.21 2.29
CA SER A 12 5.10 -15.68 1.71
C SER A 12 6.04 -15.34 2.86
N ASN A 13 6.89 -16.30 3.22
CA ASN A 13 8.01 -16.16 4.16
C ASN A 13 9.15 -15.28 3.61
N MET A 14 8.83 -14.27 2.78
CA MET A 14 9.69 -13.12 2.55
C MET A 14 9.15 -12.00 3.43
N ALA A 15 9.92 -11.55 4.41
CA ALA A 15 9.59 -10.35 5.16
C ALA A 15 9.23 -9.23 4.15
N GLN A 16 7.95 -8.87 4.07
CA GLN A 16 7.49 -7.86 3.12
C GLN A 16 8.30 -6.59 3.37
N LYS A 17 8.94 -6.05 2.33
CA LYS A 17 9.68 -4.80 2.48
C LYS A 17 8.64 -3.70 2.62
N ILE A 18 8.65 -3.00 3.75
CA ILE A 18 7.72 -1.90 4.01
C ILE A 18 8.50 -0.60 3.90
N ALA A 19 8.12 0.26 2.97
CA ALA A 19 8.49 1.67 2.97
C ALA A 19 7.49 2.45 3.84
N LEU A 20 7.89 3.61 4.36
CA LEU A 20 7.01 4.49 5.13
C LEU A 20 6.89 5.83 4.42
N VAL A 21 5.68 6.33 4.28
CA VAL A 21 5.42 7.70 3.83
C VAL A 21 4.74 8.47 4.96
N VAL A 22 5.16 9.72 5.12
CA VAL A 22 4.51 10.67 6.04
C VAL A 22 3.83 11.74 5.21
N LEU A 23 2.50 11.72 5.17
CA LEU A 23 1.70 12.79 4.57
C LEU A 23 1.52 13.91 5.60
N SER A 24 2.13 15.07 5.34
CA SER A 24 1.98 16.27 6.19
C SER A 24 0.96 17.23 5.57
N MET A 25 -0.13 17.49 6.29
CA MET A 25 -1.20 18.38 5.86
C MET A 25 -0.95 19.83 6.27
N PRO A 26 -1.58 20.82 5.63
CA PRO A 26 -1.38 22.23 5.95
C PRO A 26 -1.92 22.64 7.34
N ASP A 27 -2.79 21.84 7.98
CA ASP A 27 -3.20 22.03 9.39
C ASP A 27 -2.16 21.47 10.39
N GLY A 28 -1.04 20.94 9.91
CA GLY A 28 0.01 20.34 10.72
C GLY A 28 -0.23 18.87 11.09
N LYS A 29 -1.36 18.26 10.70
CA LYS A 29 -1.58 16.82 10.90
C LYS A 29 -0.63 16.00 10.03
N LYS A 30 -0.14 14.89 10.59
CA LYS A 30 0.73 13.94 9.91
C LYS A 30 0.07 12.57 9.87
N TYR A 31 0.10 11.93 8.71
CA TYR A 31 -0.39 10.57 8.53
C TYR A 31 0.76 9.68 8.10
N GLU A 32 1.08 8.70 8.93
CA GLU A 32 2.05 7.66 8.60
C GLU A 32 1.35 6.55 7.84
N ILE A 33 1.80 6.30 6.63
CA ILE A 33 1.18 5.36 5.70
C ILE A 33 2.23 4.30 5.37
N PRO A 34 2.05 3.04 5.80
CA PRO A 34 2.92 1.96 5.39
C PRO A 34 2.69 1.65 3.92
N LEU A 35 3.79 1.51 3.19
CA LEU A 35 3.85 1.19 1.76
C LEU A 35 4.47 -0.20 1.62
N PRO A 36 3.66 -1.28 1.67
CA PRO A 36 4.16 -2.62 1.43
C PRO A 36 4.68 -2.78 0.00
N SER A 37 5.69 -3.63 -0.16
CA SER A 37 6.22 -4.02 -1.46
C SER A 37 5.14 -4.67 -2.32
N LYS A 38 5.09 -4.30 -3.59
CA LYS A 38 4.12 -4.80 -4.57
C LYS A 38 4.79 -5.01 -5.93
N ILE A 39 4.43 -6.10 -6.58
CA ILE A 39 4.70 -6.32 -8.01
C ILE A 39 3.47 -5.82 -8.76
N PHE A 40 3.66 -4.85 -9.66
CA PHE A 40 2.59 -4.30 -10.49
C PHE A 40 2.29 -5.20 -11.67
N SER A 41 1.10 -5.06 -12.28
CA SER A 41 0.70 -5.81 -13.48
C SER A 41 1.65 -5.62 -14.68
N SER A 42 2.41 -4.53 -14.69
CA SER A 42 3.48 -4.27 -15.67
C SER A 42 4.77 -5.05 -15.42
N GLY A 43 4.83 -5.89 -14.36
CA GLY A 43 6.04 -6.58 -13.91
C GLY A 43 7.01 -5.69 -13.13
N ARG A 44 6.69 -4.41 -12.92
CA ARG A 44 7.52 -3.50 -12.12
C ARG A 44 7.42 -3.85 -10.64
N GLU A 45 8.55 -3.88 -9.96
CA GLU A 45 8.60 -3.93 -8.50
C GLU A 45 8.59 -2.52 -7.91
N GLY A 46 7.88 -2.39 -6.80
CA GLY A 46 7.84 -1.14 -6.06
C GLY A 46 7.03 -1.28 -4.78
N PHE A 47 6.38 -0.19 -4.39
CA PHE A 47 5.58 -0.09 -3.18
C PHE A 47 4.26 0.59 -3.47
N TYR A 48 3.20 0.16 -2.78
CA TYR A 48 1.86 0.66 -3.01
C TYR A 48 1.06 0.68 -1.71
N SER A 49 0.30 1.75 -1.50
CA SER A 49 -0.70 1.81 -0.44
C SER A 49 -1.87 2.69 -0.85
N GLN A 50 -3.05 2.35 -0.33
CA GLN A 50 -4.25 3.19 -0.42
C GLN A 50 -4.25 4.13 0.78
N ILE A 51 -4.48 5.42 0.55
CA ILE A 51 -4.63 6.41 1.63
C ILE A 51 -6.08 6.32 2.11
N PRO A 52 -6.33 5.95 3.38
CA PRO A 52 -7.69 5.97 3.93
C PRO A 52 -8.31 7.36 3.80
N SER A 53 -9.62 7.42 3.61
CA SER A 53 -10.31 8.70 3.55
C SER A 53 -10.14 9.49 4.85
N PHE A 54 -9.84 10.79 4.73
CA PHE A 54 -9.69 11.70 5.87
C PHE A 54 -10.35 13.04 5.57
N VAL A 55 -10.75 13.75 6.61
CA VAL A 55 -11.42 15.07 6.49
C VAL A 55 -10.40 16.18 6.74
N TYR A 56 -10.34 17.14 5.83
CA TYR A 56 -9.55 18.36 5.95
C TYR A 56 -10.38 19.53 5.39
N ASN A 57 -10.46 20.65 6.12
CA ASN A 57 -11.22 21.84 5.71
C ASN A 57 -12.66 21.55 5.22
N ASN A 58 -13.39 20.70 5.96
CA ASN A 58 -14.76 20.24 5.63
C ASN A 58 -14.89 19.45 4.30
N GLU A 59 -13.77 19.07 3.69
CA GLU A 59 -13.73 18.24 2.48
C GLU A 59 -13.15 16.86 2.80
N VAL A 60 -13.58 15.85 2.02
CA VAL A 60 -13.11 14.48 2.15
C VAL A 60 -12.01 14.22 1.13
N TYR A 61 -10.84 13.88 1.64
CA TYR A 61 -9.66 13.53 0.86
C TYR A 61 -9.42 12.03 0.93
N GLY A 62 -8.77 11.48 -0.09
CA GLY A 62 -8.34 10.09 -0.18
C GLY A 62 -7.43 9.91 -1.39
N GLY A 63 -6.83 8.74 -1.54
CA GLY A 63 -5.96 8.52 -2.69
C GLY A 63 -5.20 7.22 -2.65
N GLN A 64 -4.15 7.16 -3.46
CA GLN A 64 -3.21 6.06 -3.49
C GLN A 64 -1.81 6.59 -3.72
N ILE A 65 -0.82 5.90 -3.13
CA ILE A 65 0.60 6.19 -3.34
C ILE A 65 1.20 4.96 -3.99
N GLN A 66 1.94 5.20 -5.08
CA GLN A 66 2.62 4.16 -5.82
C GLN A 66 4.03 4.64 -6.16
N VAL A 67 5.03 3.87 -5.76
CA VAL A 67 6.45 4.14 -6.03
C VAL A 67 7.00 2.92 -6.74
N TRP A 68 7.70 3.08 -7.86
CA TRP A 68 8.34 1.97 -8.56
C TRP A 68 9.69 2.39 -9.11
N LYS A 69 10.55 1.39 -9.33
CA LYS A 69 11.82 1.61 -10.00
C LYS A 69 11.55 2.11 -11.43
N LYS A 70 11.95 3.34 -11.73
CA LYS A 70 11.96 3.82 -13.12
C LYS A 70 13.10 3.11 -13.87
N GLY A 71 12.85 2.64 -15.09
CA GLY A 71 13.92 2.13 -15.96
C GLY A 71 14.97 3.21 -16.21
N LYS A 72 16.20 2.80 -16.49
CA LYS A 72 17.24 3.70 -17.03
C LYS A 72 16.84 4.19 -18.41
#